data_AF-A0A1C5JBA2-F1
#
_entry.id   AF-A0A1C5JBA2-F1
#
_cell.length_a   1.000
_cell.length_b   1.000
_cell.length_c   1.000
_cell.angle_alpha   90.00
_cell.angle_beta   90.00
_cell.angle_gamma   90.00
#
_symmetry.space_group_name_H-M   'P 1'
#
loop_
_entity.id
_entity.type
_entity.pdbx_description
1 polymer ?
#
loop_
_entity_poly.entity_id
_entity_poly.type
_entity_poly.pdbx_seq_one_letter_code
_entity_poly.pdbx_strand_id
1 'polypeptide(L)'
;MTVLKGLREALVLFAIAVVLIAAGVGVWVAVSGGEFTHRLGVGFLVVGALLGMTGDLTLSRIETMPARSVFGLAPEREGAGGGRVLTGVGIFLFVAVPLIAVGILLVA
;
A
#
# COMPACT_ATOMS: atom_id res chain seq x y z
N MET A 1 10.19 -3.41 20.51
CA MET A 1 9.89 -4.67 19.78
C MET A 1 8.77 -4.51 18.75
N THR A 2 7.83 -3.59 18.94
CA THR A 2 6.72 -3.28 18.02
C THR A 2 7.16 -2.68 16.69
N VAL A 3 8.12 -1.73 16.68
CA VAL A 3 8.60 -1.08 15.44
C VAL A 3 9.20 -2.08 14.45
N LEU A 4 10.03 -3.01 14.94
CA LEU A 4 10.65 -4.03 14.10
C LEU A 4 9.62 -5.00 13.50
N LYS A 5 8.54 -5.28 14.25
CA LYS A 5 7.42 -6.08 13.77
C LYS A 5 6.64 -5.35 12.65
N GLY A 6 6.37 -4.05 12.83
CA GLY A 6 5.71 -3.23 11.81
C GLY A 6 6.56 -3.10 10.54
N LEU A 7 7.87 -2.91 10.67
CA LEU A 7 8.77 -2.85 9.51
C LEU A 7 8.81 -4.19 8.75
N ARG A 8 8.83 -5.32 9.48
CA ARG A 8 8.75 -6.65 8.86
C ARG A 8 7.42 -6.85 8.13
N GLU A 9 6.30 -6.46 8.72
CA GLU A 9 4.99 -6.54 8.07
C GLU A 9 4.96 -5.70 6.78
N ALA A 10 5.49 -4.47 6.82
CA ALA A 10 5.58 -3.61 5.64
C ALA A 10 6.45 -4.22 4.54
N LEU A 11 7.62 -4.76 4.91
CA LEU A 11 8.55 -5.38 3.97
C LEU A 11 7.93 -6.61 3.31
N VAL A 12 7.24 -7.45 4.08
CA VAL A 12 6.53 -8.63 3.54
C VAL A 12 5.42 -8.19 2.58
N LEU A 13 4.63 -7.18 2.95
CA LEU A 13 3.56 -6.67 2.08
C LEU A 13 4.13 -6.08 0.78
N PHE A 14 5.21 -5.31 0.87
CA PHE A 14 5.91 -4.78 -0.29
C PHE A 14 6.44 -5.90 -1.19
N ALA A 15 7.09 -6.91 -0.63
CA ALA A 15 7.61 -8.04 -1.40
C ALA A 15 6.49 -8.80 -2.13
N ILE A 16 5.36 -9.04 -1.46
CA ILE A 16 4.19 -9.68 -2.07
C ILE A 16 3.66 -8.81 -3.23
N ALA A 17 3.52 -7.51 -3.02
CA ALA A 17 3.06 -6.59 -4.07
C ALA A 17 3.97 -6.62 -5.30
N VAL A 18 5.29 -6.54 -5.10
CA VAL A 18 6.29 -6.62 -6.19
C VAL A 18 6.14 -7.93 -6.97
N VAL A 19 6.03 -9.07 -6.29
CA VAL A 19 5.89 -10.37 -6.94
C VAL A 19 4.59 -10.46 -7.75
N LEU A 20 3.47 -9.99 -7.19
CA LEU A 20 2.19 -10.01 -7.89
C LEU A 20 2.19 -9.09 -9.11
N ILE A 21 2.78 -7.90 -9.01
CA ILE A 21 2.93 -6.98 -10.13
C ILE A 21 3.78 -7.62 -11.23
N ALA A 22 4.95 -8.17 -10.87
CA ALA A 22 5.84 -8.81 -11.83
C ALA A 22 5.18 -9.99 -12.54
N ALA A 23 4.44 -10.83 -11.80
CA ALA A 23 3.69 -11.94 -12.37
C ALA A 23 2.59 -11.47 -13.32
N GLY A 24 1.77 -10.50 -12.90
CA GLY A 24 0.69 -9.95 -13.71
C GLY A 24 1.20 -9.28 -15.00
N VAL A 25 2.28 -8.50 -14.89
CA VAL A 25 2.93 -7.87 -16.04
C VAL A 25 3.58 -8.93 -16.94
N GLY A 26 4.17 -9.99 -16.37
CA GLY A 26 4.72 -11.10 -17.13
C GLY A 26 3.66 -11.79 -17.98
N VAL A 27 2.48 -12.05 -17.42
CA VAL A 27 1.33 -12.57 -18.16
C VAL A 27 0.88 -11.58 -19.24
N TRP A 28 0.78 -10.30 -18.91
CA TRP A 28 0.39 -9.27 -19.88
C TRP A 28 1.34 -9.22 -21.09
N VAL A 29 2.64 -9.24 -20.85
CA VAL A 29 3.67 -9.27 -21.90
C VAL A 29 3.60 -10.58 -22.69
N ALA A 30 3.40 -11.72 -22.04
CA ALA A 30 3.28 -13.02 -22.72
C ALA A 30 2.08 -13.05 -23.70
N VAL A 31 0.96 -12.40 -23.34
CA VAL A 31 -0.25 -12.41 -24.18
C VAL A 31 -0.20 -11.37 -25.30
N SER A 32 0.38 -10.19 -25.06
CA SER A 32 0.27 -9.04 -25.98
C SER A 32 1.60 -8.56 -26.56
N GLY A 33 2.72 -9.24 -26.25
CA GLY A 33 4.07 -8.81 -26.62
C GLY A 33 4.47 -7.48 -26.01
N GLY A 34 5.63 -6.94 -26.36
CA GLY A 34 6.10 -5.61 -25.94
C GLY A 34 7.14 -5.62 -24.82
N GLU A 35 7.52 -4.42 -24.37
CA GLU A 35 8.61 -4.24 -23.42
C GLU A 35 8.15 -4.45 -21.97
N PHE A 36 8.80 -5.40 -21.29
CA PHE A 36 8.49 -5.75 -19.90
C PHE A 36 8.82 -4.60 -18.94
N THR A 37 9.96 -3.94 -19.10
CA THR A 37 10.43 -2.87 -18.20
C THR A 37 9.44 -1.71 -18.12
N HIS A 38 9.01 -1.19 -19.27
CA HIS A 38 8.06 -0.08 -19.32
C HIS A 38 6.70 -0.45 -18.71
N ARG A 39 6.17 -1.64 -19.04
CA ARG A 39 4.89 -2.12 -18.47
C ARG A 39 4.98 -2.45 -16.99
N LEU A 40 6.14 -2.90 -16.53
CA LEU A 40 6.42 -3.12 -15.12
C LEU A 40 6.38 -1.79 -14.38
N GLY A 41 6.99 -0.74 -14.93
CA GLY A 41 6.89 0.61 -14.41
C GLY A 41 5.45 1.12 -14.30
N VAL A 42 4.65 0.92 -15.36
CA VAL A 42 3.21 1.23 -15.33
C VAL A 42 2.47 0.43 -14.27
N GLY A 43 2.75 -0.88 -14.13
CA GLY A 43 2.15 -1.73 -13.10
C GLY A 43 2.46 -1.24 -11.68
N PHE A 44 3.69 -0.82 -11.43
CA PHE A 44 4.11 -0.22 -10.17
C PHE A 44 3.37 1.10 -9.87
N LEU A 45 3.22 1.97 -10.87
CA LEU A 45 2.49 3.23 -10.73
C LEU A 45 1.01 2.99 -10.41
N VAL A 46 0.35 2.10 -11.17
CA VAL A 46 -1.08 1.83 -11.01
C VAL A 46 -1.36 1.20 -9.64
N VAL A 47 -0.61 0.18 -9.25
CA VAL A 47 -0.82 -0.49 -7.95
C VAL A 47 -0.43 0.43 -6.80
N GLY A 48 0.66 1.18 -6.92
CA GLY A 48 1.05 2.18 -5.93
C GLY A 48 -0.01 3.26 -5.73
N ALA A 49 -0.59 3.77 -6.82
CA ALA A 49 -1.67 4.75 -6.76
C ALA A 49 -2.94 4.17 -6.11
N LEU A 50 -3.34 2.95 -6.47
CA LEU A 50 -4.50 2.28 -5.88
C LEU A 50 -4.31 2.02 -4.38
N LEU A 51 -3.12 1.58 -3.96
CA LEU A 51 -2.78 1.42 -2.55
C LEU A 51 -2.78 2.76 -1.81
N GLY A 52 -2.34 3.83 -2.46
CA GLY A 52 -2.40 5.19 -1.90
C GLY A 52 -3.84 5.68 -1.70
N MET A 53 -4.69 5.55 -2.72
CA MET A 53 -6.09 5.96 -2.65
C MET A 53 -6.90 5.16 -1.62
N THR A 54 -6.65 3.85 -1.52
CA THR A 54 -7.33 3.00 -0.53
C THR A 54 -6.81 3.22 0.89
N GLY A 55 -5.56 3.69 1.06
CA GLY A 55 -5.00 4.10 2.33
C GLY A 55 -5.63 5.36 2.94
N ASP A 56 -6.10 6.29 2.10
CA ASP A 56 -6.72 7.57 2.49
C ASP A 56 -8.01 7.40 3.33
N LEU A 57 -8.78 6.35 3.07
CA LEU A 57 -9.96 5.97 3.88
C LEU A 57 -9.61 5.72 5.37
N THR A 58 -8.33 5.50 5.67
CA THR A 58 -7.81 5.36 7.05
C THR A 58 -7.42 6.71 7.66
N LEU A 59 -6.89 7.65 6.86
CA LEU A 59 -6.52 9.01 7.30
C LEU A 59 -7.76 9.85 7.60
N SER A 60 -8.76 9.81 6.72
CA SER A 60 -10.07 10.45 6.96
C SER A 60 -10.71 9.96 8.27
N ARG A 61 -10.53 8.67 8.62
CA ARG A 61 -11.02 8.10 9.88
C ARG A 61 -10.28 8.63 11.12
N ILE A 62 -8.97 8.88 11.03
CA ILE A 62 -8.16 9.49 12.11
C ILE A 62 -8.60 10.94 12.36
N GLU A 63 -8.89 11.70 11.30
CA GLU A 63 -9.41 13.07 11.43
C GLU A 63 -10.80 13.16 12.07
N THR A 64 -11.62 12.10 11.96
CA THR A 64 -12.95 12.03 12.61
C THR A 64 -12.91 11.65 14.10
N MET A 65 -11.76 11.19 14.63
CA MET A 65 -11.62 10.85 16.05
C MET A 65 -11.88 12.02 17.02
N PRO A 66 -11.34 13.24 16.81
CA PRO A 66 -11.64 14.38 17.69
C PRO A 66 -13.13 14.74 17.69
N ALA A 67 -13.83 14.67 16.54
CA ALA A 67 -15.25 14.93 16.47
C ALA A 67 -16.08 13.99 17.37
N ARG A 68 -15.69 12.72 17.50
CA ARG A 68 -16.40 11.73 18.32
C ARG A 68 -16.14 11.88 19.82
N SER A 69 -14.94 12.30 20.21
CA SER A 69 -14.61 12.61 21.61
C SER A 69 -15.45 13.78 22.16
N VAL A 70 -15.82 14.74 21.30
CA VAL A 70 -16.72 15.85 21.65
C VAL A 70 -18.15 15.37 21.92
N PHE A 71 -18.60 14.29 21.27
CA PHE A 71 -19.93 13.71 21.46
C PHE A 71 -19.99 12.57 22.49
N GLY A 72 -18.91 12.32 23.23
CA GLY A 72 -18.88 11.25 24.25
C GLY A 72 -19.04 9.82 23.69
N LEU A 73 -18.88 9.66 22.37
CA LEU A 73 -18.95 8.36 21.72
C LEU A 73 -17.67 7.59 22.03
N ALA A 74 -17.83 6.34 22.49
CA ALA A 74 -16.69 5.47 22.74
C ALA A 74 -15.78 5.43 21.49
N PRO A 75 -14.44 5.44 21.66
CA PRO A 75 -13.53 5.23 20.55
C PRO A 75 -13.97 3.96 19.82
N GLU A 76 -14.01 3.99 18.49
CA GLU A 76 -14.08 2.73 17.77
C GLU A 76 -12.85 1.95 18.17
N ARG A 77 -13.03 0.96 19.06
CA ARG A 77 -12.05 -0.11 19.18
C ARG A 77 -11.96 -0.66 17.79
N GLU A 78 -10.76 -0.56 17.24
CA GLU A 78 -10.41 -1.07 15.93
C GLU A 78 -11.22 -2.32 15.65
N GLY A 79 -11.66 -2.47 14.40
CA GLY A 79 -11.75 -3.79 13.81
C GLY A 79 -10.37 -4.43 13.90
N ALA A 80 -10.01 -4.85 15.11
CA ALA A 80 -8.84 -5.59 15.51
C ALA A 80 -9.07 -7.02 15.05
N GLY A 81 -9.15 -7.17 13.72
CA GLY A 81 -8.78 -8.40 13.06
C GLY A 81 -7.28 -8.58 13.19
N GLY A 82 -6.85 -8.92 14.40
CA GLY A 82 -5.57 -9.56 14.76
C GLY A 82 -4.30 -8.72 14.61
N GLY A 83 -3.79 -8.15 15.71
CA GLY A 83 -2.35 -8.03 16.01
C GLY A 83 -1.39 -7.40 14.99
N ARG A 84 -1.89 -6.73 13.94
CA ARG A 84 -1.10 -6.05 12.90
C ARG A 84 -0.67 -4.68 13.41
N VAL A 85 0.63 -4.43 13.35
CA VAL A 85 1.25 -3.16 13.78
C VAL A 85 1.22 -2.15 12.63
N LEU A 86 1.06 -2.63 11.40
CA LEU A 86 1.05 -1.79 10.20
C LEU A 86 -0.32 -1.10 10.00
N THR A 87 -0.35 0.21 10.20
CA THR A 87 -1.52 1.06 9.93
C THR A 87 -1.59 1.47 8.45
N GLY A 88 -2.72 2.05 8.02
CA GLY A 88 -2.87 2.57 6.64
C GLY A 88 -1.79 3.59 6.26
N VAL A 89 -1.36 4.44 7.20
CA VAL A 89 -0.23 5.38 7.01
C VAL A 89 1.08 4.62 6.76
N GLY A 90 1.31 3.52 7.49
CA GLY A 90 2.48 2.66 7.27
C GLY A 90 2.47 2.02 5.89
N ILE A 91 1.31 1.56 5.42
CA ILE A 91 1.18 1.00 4.06
C ILE A 91 1.47 2.07 3.01
N PHE A 92 0.96 3.28 3.18
CA PHE A 92 1.22 4.39 2.26
C PHE A 92 2.72 4.70 2.16
N LEU A 93 3.37 4.95 3.31
CA LEU A 93 4.77 5.39 3.36
C LEU A 93 5.75 4.29 2.96
N PHE A 94 5.51 3.04 3.39
CA PHE A 94 6.47 1.94 3.20
C PHE A 94 6.17 1.04 2.01
N VAL A 95 4.99 1.16 1.38
CA VAL A 95 4.61 0.34 0.23
C VAL A 95 4.24 1.20 -0.97
N ALA A 96 3.24 2.08 -0.84
CA ALA A 96 2.75 2.85 -1.99
C ALA A 96 3.82 3.80 -2.55
N VAL A 97 4.46 4.61 -1.70
CA VAL A 97 5.49 5.58 -2.13
C VAL A 97 6.68 4.88 -2.79
N PRO A 98 7.28 3.81 -2.23
CA PRO A 98 8.36 3.07 -2.88
C PRO A 98 7.95 2.46 -4.23
N LEU A 99 6.75 1.89 -4.33
CA LEU A 99 6.26 1.33 -5.61
C LEU A 99 6.16 2.44 -6.66
N ILE A 100 5.59 3.59 -6.32
CA ILE A 100 5.48 4.73 -7.25
C ILE A 100 6.87 5.22 -7.67
N ALA A 101 7.80 5.38 -6.73
CA ALA A 101 9.16 5.84 -7.03
C ALA A 101 9.88 4.90 -8.01
N VAL A 102 9.79 3.58 -7.79
CA VAL A 102 10.33 2.57 -8.72
C VAL A 102 9.59 2.61 -10.06
N GLY A 103 8.27 2.78 -10.04
CA GLY A 103 7.47 2.90 -11.25
C GLY A 103 7.88 4.08 -12.14
N ILE A 104 8.09 5.26 -11.54
CA ILE A 104 8.59 6.44 -12.25
C ILE A 104 9.97 6.15 -12.87
N LEU A 105 10.89 5.54 -12.11
CA LEU A 105 12.24 5.23 -12.58
C LEU A 105 12.25 4.27 -13.77
N LEU A 106 11.29 3.35 -13.85
CA LEU A 106 11.20 2.35 -14.92
C LEU A 106 10.46 2.86 -16.17
N VAL A 107 9.69 3.94 -16.03
CA VAL A 107 8.95 4.57 -17.15
C VAL A 107 9.75 5.69 -17.80
N ALA A 108 10.58 6.41 -17.02
CA ALA A 108 11.47 7.47 -17.48
C ALA A 108 12.63 6.94 -18.33
#